data_AF-A0A8T4QF87-F1
#
_entry.id   AF-A0A8T4QF87-F1
#
_cell.length_a   1.000
_cell.length_b   1.000
_cell.length_c   1.000
_cell.angle_alpha   90.00
_cell.angle_beta   90.00
_cell.angle_gamma   90.00
#
_symmetry.space_group_name_H-M   'P 1'
#
loop_
_entity.id
_entity.type
_entity.pdbx_description
1 polymer ?
#
loop_
_entity_poly.entity_id
_entity_poly.type
_entity_poly.pdbx_seq_one_letter_code
_entity_poly.pdbx_strand_id
1 'polypeptide(L)'
;MVRVGINGFGRIGRAFFRAAYNDPDIDIVAINSRTGPEKMYFLLQHDTVYGDIGVKVGYTKEELIVNNKRIKFTTETDPTKIPWKRLGVDVVIESTGIFDELESARKHLIGGAKKVLISAPSKTAEFDIVYGVNNKLYDKERHNVISNESCTTNCLAPLVKVLNDKYGIETGFMVTVHAATASQSVVDDSPKEKDIRRARAVMNNIIPTTTGATDAVVRVIPEMRNKLHGTAIRVPVSDGSLVSFAVNLKKDVTSEEINNLFLEKSKKEFKGIIEYTDLPLVSSDIVGNP
;
A
#
# COMPACT_ATOMS: atom_id res chain seq x y z
N MET A 1 -14.93 7.81 -14.98
CA MET A 1 -14.41 8.57 -13.83
C MET A 1 -15.06 8.10 -12.54
N VAL A 2 -14.27 7.51 -11.65
CA VAL A 2 -14.66 7.01 -10.33
C VAL A 2 -14.46 8.13 -9.30
N ARG A 3 -15.47 8.42 -8.49
CA ARG A 3 -15.36 9.46 -7.46
C ARG A 3 -14.83 8.87 -6.16
N VAL A 4 -13.69 9.37 -5.71
CA VAL A 4 -12.94 8.80 -4.59
C VAL A 4 -12.97 9.70 -3.37
N GLY A 5 -13.23 9.08 -2.21
CA GLY A 5 -13.03 9.66 -0.89
C GLY A 5 -11.79 9.05 -0.24
N ILE A 6 -11.02 9.85 0.50
CA ILE A 6 -9.86 9.35 1.25
C ILE A 6 -10.15 9.47 2.74
N ASN A 7 -10.13 8.35 3.48
CA ASN A 7 -10.14 8.38 4.94
C ASN A 7 -8.72 8.17 5.48
N GLY A 8 -8.24 9.12 6.27
CA GLY A 8 -6.87 9.13 6.79
C GLY A 8 -5.88 9.76 5.81
N PHE A 9 -5.61 11.06 5.97
CA PHE A 9 -4.70 11.78 5.08
C PHE A 9 -3.22 11.73 5.54
N GLY A 10 -2.78 10.53 5.91
CA GLY A 10 -1.41 10.20 6.30
C GLY A 10 -0.48 9.99 5.11
N ARG A 11 0.60 9.21 5.28
CA ARG A 11 1.54 8.92 4.19
C ARG A 11 0.85 8.28 2.98
N ILE A 12 0.08 7.22 3.19
CA ILE A 12 -0.61 6.52 2.09
C ILE A 12 -1.71 7.39 1.46
N GLY A 13 -2.56 8.03 2.27
CA GLY A 13 -3.61 8.91 1.74
C GLY A 13 -3.07 10.07 0.88
N ARG A 14 -1.95 10.69 1.29
CA ARG A 14 -1.30 11.74 0.49
C ARG A 14 -0.55 11.21 -0.72
N ALA A 15 0.09 10.04 -0.62
CA ALA A 15 0.72 9.39 -1.77
C ALA A 15 -0.31 9.01 -2.83
N PHE A 16 -1.44 8.42 -2.42
CA PHE A 16 -2.58 8.15 -3.31
C PHE A 16 -3.08 9.44 -3.95
N PHE A 17 -3.25 10.52 -3.17
CA PHE A 17 -3.65 11.81 -3.72
C PHE A 17 -2.69 12.28 -4.82
N ARG A 18 -1.38 12.24 -4.56
CA ARG A 18 -0.34 12.66 -5.52
C ARG A 18 -0.38 11.84 -6.80
N ALA A 19 -0.54 10.52 -6.69
CA ALA A 19 -0.60 9.62 -7.84
C ALA A 19 -1.88 9.81 -8.66
N ALA A 20 -3.03 10.01 -8.00
CA ALA A 20 -4.33 10.00 -8.66
C ALA A 20 -4.88 11.40 -9.03
N TYR A 21 -4.27 12.50 -8.58
CA TYR A 21 -4.83 13.84 -8.75
C TYR A 21 -5.04 14.23 -10.24
N ASN A 22 -4.13 13.82 -11.12
CA ASN A 22 -4.18 14.07 -12.56
C ASN A 22 -4.65 12.86 -13.37
N ASP A 23 -5.10 11.80 -12.71
CA ASP A 23 -5.58 10.60 -13.39
C ASP A 23 -6.97 10.88 -14.02
N PRO A 24 -7.17 10.66 -15.33
CA PRO A 24 -8.44 10.97 -15.99
C PRO A 24 -9.60 10.07 -15.55
N ASP A 25 -9.31 8.92 -14.94
CA ASP A 25 -10.30 7.96 -14.48
C ASP A 25 -10.64 8.13 -13.00
N ILE A 26 -9.87 8.92 -12.23
CA ILE A 26 -10.06 9.11 -10.79
C ILE A 26 -10.36 10.58 -10.44
N ASP A 27 -11.50 10.79 -9.78
CA ASP A 27 -11.86 12.10 -9.24
C ASP A 27 -11.86 12.08 -7.72
N ILE A 28 -10.81 12.61 -7.09
CA ILE A 28 -10.77 12.80 -5.63
C ILE A 28 -11.70 13.95 -5.26
N VAL A 29 -12.82 13.63 -4.62
CA VAL A 29 -13.89 14.61 -4.29
C VAL A 29 -13.99 14.93 -2.80
N ALA A 30 -13.47 14.06 -1.94
CA ALA A 30 -13.55 14.24 -0.50
C ALA A 30 -12.35 13.64 0.27
N ILE A 31 -11.98 14.29 1.37
CA ILE A 31 -10.96 13.82 2.32
C ILE A 31 -11.52 13.92 3.73
N ASN A 32 -11.32 12.87 4.53
CA ASN A 32 -11.56 12.88 5.97
C ASN A 32 -10.22 12.76 6.74
N SER A 33 -9.94 13.72 7.61
CA SER A 33 -8.78 13.69 8.51
C SER A 33 -9.05 14.49 9.78
N ARG A 34 -8.71 13.91 10.95
CA ARG A 34 -8.97 14.51 12.28
C ARG A 34 -8.34 15.89 12.49
N THR A 35 -7.33 16.22 11.71
CA THR A 35 -6.50 17.42 11.86
C THR A 35 -6.97 18.60 11.02
N GLY A 36 -7.96 18.40 10.13
CA GLY A 36 -8.56 19.44 9.31
C GLY A 36 -7.72 19.90 8.11
N PRO A 37 -8.31 20.71 7.22
CA PRO A 37 -7.70 21.08 5.93
C PRO A 37 -6.47 21.99 6.09
N GLU A 38 -6.41 22.84 7.12
CA GLU A 38 -5.26 23.73 7.36
C GLU A 38 -3.95 22.94 7.59
N LYS A 39 -3.97 21.90 8.41
CA LYS A 39 -2.74 21.11 8.64
C LYS A 39 -2.42 20.23 7.43
N MET A 40 -3.46 19.77 6.75
CA MET A 40 -3.34 18.83 5.64
C MET A 40 -2.91 19.49 4.33
N TYR A 41 -3.22 20.78 4.10
CA TYR A 41 -2.68 21.51 2.95
C TYR A 41 -1.15 21.56 3.03
N PHE A 42 -0.61 21.88 4.20
CA PHE A 42 0.84 22.03 4.38
C PHE A 42 1.57 20.72 4.13
N LEU A 43 1.07 19.61 4.71
CA LEU A 43 1.66 18.27 4.52
C LEU A 43 1.43 17.69 3.11
N LEU A 44 0.46 18.22 2.36
CA LEU A 44 0.31 17.89 0.95
C LEU A 44 1.27 18.71 0.09
N GLN A 45 1.40 20.01 0.36
CA GLN A 45 2.29 20.93 -0.34
C GLN A 45 3.74 20.48 -0.21
N HIS A 46 4.17 20.11 1.00
CA HIS A 46 5.54 19.77 1.35
C HIS A 46 5.65 18.32 1.82
N ASP A 47 6.52 17.55 1.16
CA ASP A 47 6.81 16.17 1.54
C ASP A 47 8.31 15.90 1.50
N THR A 48 8.87 15.38 2.59
CA THR A 48 10.32 15.15 2.72
C THR A 48 10.83 14.06 1.78
N VAL A 49 9.98 13.10 1.41
CA VAL A 49 10.37 11.96 0.57
C VAL A 49 10.12 12.27 -0.90
N TYR A 50 8.94 12.79 -1.22
CA TYR A 50 8.51 13.02 -2.61
C TYR A 50 8.68 14.46 -3.09
N GLY A 51 9.22 15.35 -2.25
CA GLY A 51 9.32 16.77 -2.54
C GLY A 51 7.96 17.48 -2.61
N ASP A 52 7.99 18.72 -3.09
CA ASP A 52 6.76 19.50 -3.26
C ASP A 52 5.86 18.91 -4.35
N ILE A 53 4.54 19.02 -4.18
CA ILE A 53 3.56 18.45 -5.14
C ILE A 53 3.56 19.18 -6.51
N GLY A 54 4.31 20.27 -6.66
CA GLY A 54 4.45 21.00 -7.93
C GLY A 54 3.21 21.77 -8.38
N VAL A 55 2.14 21.77 -7.58
CA VAL A 55 0.90 22.51 -7.82
C VAL A 55 0.53 23.35 -6.62
N LYS A 56 -0.26 24.40 -6.83
CA LYS A 56 -0.67 25.30 -5.76
C LYS A 56 -1.73 24.61 -4.90
N VAL A 57 -1.43 24.44 -3.62
CA VAL A 57 -2.39 23.97 -2.62
C VAL A 57 -2.83 25.14 -1.74
N GLY A 58 -4.14 25.32 -1.61
CA GLY A 58 -4.79 26.23 -0.68
C GLY A 58 -5.85 25.49 0.13
N TYR A 59 -6.51 26.20 1.03
CA TYR A 59 -7.58 25.63 1.84
C TYR A 59 -8.64 26.65 2.21
N THR A 60 -9.80 26.15 2.58
CA THR A 60 -10.81 26.87 3.38
C THR A 60 -11.10 26.06 4.64
N LYS A 61 -12.07 26.48 5.44
CA LYS A 61 -12.53 25.69 6.60
C LYS A 61 -13.06 24.30 6.23
N GLU A 62 -13.63 24.15 5.03
CA GLU A 62 -14.37 22.95 4.61
C GLU A 62 -13.80 22.28 3.36
N GLU A 63 -12.71 22.83 2.79
CA GLU A 63 -12.18 22.37 1.51
C GLU A 63 -10.65 22.44 1.46
N LEU A 64 -10.07 21.49 0.74
CA LEU A 64 -8.73 21.62 0.17
C LEU A 64 -8.86 22.08 -1.27
N ILE A 65 -8.06 23.06 -1.68
CA ILE A 65 -8.09 23.63 -3.03
C ILE A 65 -6.75 23.29 -3.69
N VAL A 66 -6.76 22.47 -4.73
CA VAL A 66 -5.55 22.11 -5.47
C VAL A 66 -5.69 22.61 -6.91
N ASN A 67 -4.91 23.62 -7.26
CA ASN A 67 -5.15 24.51 -8.40
C ASN A 67 -6.59 25.04 -8.40
N ASN A 68 -7.42 24.62 -9.35
CA ASN A 68 -8.83 25.03 -9.46
C ASN A 68 -9.80 23.96 -8.91
N LYS A 69 -9.29 22.82 -8.43
CA LYS A 69 -10.09 21.70 -7.92
C LYS A 69 -10.39 21.89 -6.44
N ARG A 70 -11.68 21.94 -6.10
CA ARG A 70 -12.17 22.00 -4.71
C ARG A 70 -12.51 20.59 -4.24
N ILE A 71 -11.82 20.13 -3.20
CA ILE A 71 -12.02 18.83 -2.57
C ILE A 71 -12.65 19.06 -1.21
N LYS A 72 -13.78 18.42 -0.93
CA LYS A 72 -14.49 18.57 0.35
C LYS A 72 -13.68 17.94 1.49
N PHE A 73 -13.75 18.55 2.67
CA PHE A 73 -13.00 18.12 3.84
C PHE A 73 -13.90 17.87 5.04
N THR A 74 -13.68 16.75 5.73
CA THR A 74 -14.36 16.41 7.00
C THR A 74 -13.34 16.00 8.06
N THR A 75 -13.75 16.04 9.33
CA THR A 75 -12.88 15.73 10.48
C THR A 75 -13.51 14.70 11.42
N GLU A 76 -14.40 13.85 10.90
CA GLU A 76 -15.14 12.87 11.68
C GLU A 76 -14.23 11.72 12.12
N THR A 77 -14.41 11.28 13.37
CA THR A 77 -13.69 10.13 13.94
C THR A 77 -14.44 8.81 13.77
N ASP A 78 -15.77 8.89 13.65
CA ASP A 78 -16.65 7.76 13.39
C ASP A 78 -16.93 7.64 11.88
N PRO A 79 -16.46 6.58 11.21
CA PRO A 79 -16.71 6.36 9.79
C PRO A 79 -18.18 6.39 9.36
N THR A 80 -19.11 6.07 10.26
CA THR A 80 -20.56 6.09 9.96
C THR A 80 -21.11 7.51 9.80
N LYS A 81 -20.44 8.51 10.38
CA LYS A 81 -20.85 9.92 10.34
C LYS A 81 -20.27 10.68 9.17
N ILE A 82 -19.31 10.10 8.45
CA ILE A 82 -18.77 10.73 7.25
C ILE A 82 -19.81 10.65 6.14
N PRO A 83 -20.32 11.78 5.60
CA PRO A 83 -21.47 11.79 4.72
C PRO A 83 -21.07 11.51 3.25
N TRP A 84 -20.42 10.38 2.99
CA TRP A 84 -19.88 10.01 1.68
C TRP A 84 -20.90 10.13 0.54
N LYS A 85 -22.15 9.71 0.75
CA LYS A 85 -23.23 9.87 -0.23
C LYS A 85 -23.46 11.33 -0.62
N ARG A 86 -23.52 12.23 0.36
CA ARG A 86 -23.71 13.68 0.13
C ARG A 86 -22.51 14.29 -0.59
N LEU A 87 -21.31 13.77 -0.33
CA LEU A 87 -20.08 14.18 -0.99
C LEU A 87 -19.89 13.55 -2.38
N GLY A 88 -20.77 12.63 -2.76
CA GLY A 88 -20.75 11.93 -4.05
C GLY A 88 -19.57 10.98 -4.18
N VAL A 89 -19.19 10.27 -3.12
CA VAL A 89 -18.09 9.28 -3.14
C VAL A 89 -18.61 7.91 -3.55
N ASP A 90 -17.98 7.30 -4.54
CA ASP A 90 -18.21 5.91 -4.96
C ASP A 90 -17.31 4.95 -4.18
N VAL A 91 -16.01 5.24 -4.12
CA VAL A 91 -14.99 4.38 -3.49
C VAL A 91 -14.28 5.16 -2.38
N VAL A 92 -14.15 4.55 -1.21
CA VAL A 92 -13.33 5.07 -0.11
C VAL A 92 -12.00 4.35 -0.08
N ILE A 93 -10.90 5.12 -0.08
CA ILE A 93 -9.58 4.64 0.30
C ILE A 93 -9.45 4.74 1.80
N GLU A 94 -9.51 3.60 2.49
CA GLU A 94 -9.34 3.50 3.93
C GLU A 94 -7.85 3.37 4.24
N SER A 95 -7.24 4.48 4.64
CA SER A 95 -5.79 4.62 4.85
C SER A 95 -5.43 5.19 6.22
N THR A 96 -6.32 5.04 7.20
CA THR A 96 -6.05 5.39 8.60
C THR A 96 -5.18 4.36 9.31
N GLY A 97 -5.20 3.10 8.85
CA GLY A 97 -4.58 1.97 9.53
C GLY A 97 -5.30 1.52 10.81
N ILE A 98 -6.53 2.00 11.03
CA ILE A 98 -7.35 1.66 12.22
C ILE A 98 -8.56 0.82 11.83
N PHE A 99 -9.13 1.07 10.66
CA PHE A 99 -10.31 0.36 10.16
C PHE A 99 -9.91 -0.69 9.13
N ASP A 100 -9.00 -1.59 9.52
CA ASP A 100 -8.39 -2.62 8.67
C ASP A 100 -9.14 -3.96 8.69
N GLU A 101 -10.27 -4.04 9.38
CA GLU A 101 -11.17 -5.20 9.40
C GLU A 101 -12.51 -4.89 8.74
N LEU A 102 -13.15 -5.93 8.18
CA LEU A 102 -14.41 -5.84 7.45
C LEU A 102 -15.49 -5.03 8.18
N GLU A 103 -15.79 -5.39 9.43
CA GLU A 103 -16.87 -4.74 10.20
C GLU A 103 -16.57 -3.27 10.49
N SER A 104 -15.29 -2.93 10.65
CA SER A 104 -14.86 -1.57 10.91
C SER A 104 -14.88 -0.71 9.65
N ALA A 105 -14.44 -1.25 8.51
CA ALA A 105 -14.40 -0.60 7.21
C ALA A 105 -15.80 -0.47 6.58
N ARG A 106 -16.70 -1.44 6.79
CA ARG A 106 -18.10 -1.42 6.33
C ARG A 106 -18.87 -0.21 6.83
N LYS A 107 -18.44 0.42 7.92
CA LYS A 107 -19.03 1.68 8.41
C LYS A 107 -19.02 2.80 7.37
N HIS A 108 -18.08 2.81 6.42
CA HIS A 108 -18.11 3.75 5.30
C HIS A 108 -19.26 3.50 4.32
N LEU A 109 -19.72 2.25 4.17
CA LEU A 109 -20.90 1.93 3.37
C LEU A 109 -22.17 2.50 4.02
N ILE A 110 -22.21 2.58 5.36
CA ILE A 110 -23.29 3.24 6.11
C ILE A 110 -23.31 4.75 5.81
N GLY A 111 -22.13 5.39 5.74
CA GLY A 111 -21.97 6.77 5.26
C GLY A 111 -22.34 6.97 3.77
N GLY A 112 -22.56 5.85 3.06
CA GLY A 112 -23.11 5.79 1.71
C GLY A 112 -22.08 5.78 0.58
N ALA A 113 -20.83 5.42 0.88
CA ALA A 113 -19.90 4.96 -0.15
C ALA A 113 -20.37 3.61 -0.72
N LYS A 114 -20.03 3.31 -1.98
CA LYS A 114 -20.40 2.02 -2.61
C LYS A 114 -19.37 0.94 -2.34
N LYS A 115 -18.09 1.30 -2.28
CA LYS A 115 -16.95 0.39 -2.10
C LYS A 115 -15.93 0.98 -1.12
N VAL A 116 -15.16 0.09 -0.50
CA VAL A 116 -14.03 0.44 0.37
C VAL A 116 -12.81 -0.38 -0.02
N LEU A 117 -11.69 0.31 -0.24
CA LEU A 117 -10.37 -0.29 -0.43
C LEU A 117 -9.52 0.01 0.81
N ILE A 118 -9.23 -1.02 1.59
CA ILE A 118 -8.35 -0.95 2.76
C ILE A 118 -6.90 -0.94 2.25
N SER A 119 -6.11 0.05 2.66
CA SER A 119 -4.72 0.24 2.21
C SER A 119 -3.70 -0.56 3.05
N ALA A 120 -4.12 -1.65 3.66
CA ALA A 120 -3.33 -2.50 4.55
C ALA A 120 -3.89 -3.94 4.52
N PRO A 121 -3.08 -4.96 4.90
CA PRO A 121 -3.57 -6.33 5.05
C PRO A 121 -4.79 -6.40 5.95
N SER A 122 -5.80 -7.15 5.51
CA SER A 122 -6.99 -7.40 6.32
C SER A 122 -7.16 -8.90 6.53
N LYS A 123 -7.44 -9.31 7.77
CA LYS A 123 -7.75 -10.72 8.05
C LYS A 123 -9.18 -11.11 7.69
N THR A 124 -10.06 -10.12 7.52
CA THR A 124 -11.50 -10.33 7.45
C THR A 124 -12.15 -9.67 6.22
N ALA A 125 -11.40 -8.92 5.41
CA ALA A 125 -11.92 -8.35 4.16
C ALA A 125 -12.57 -9.42 3.28
N GLU A 126 -13.52 -8.99 2.45
CA GLU A 126 -14.27 -9.90 1.57
C GLU A 126 -13.37 -10.47 0.46
N PHE A 127 -12.32 -9.72 0.10
CA PHE A 127 -11.35 -10.12 -0.90
C PHE A 127 -10.02 -9.37 -0.71
N ASP A 128 -8.91 -10.10 -0.75
CA ASP A 128 -7.57 -9.53 -0.84
C ASP A 128 -7.16 -9.43 -2.32
N ILE A 129 -6.74 -8.25 -2.75
CA ILE A 129 -6.33 -8.00 -4.13
C ILE A 129 -4.87 -7.60 -4.20
N VAL A 130 -4.13 -8.27 -5.09
CA VAL A 130 -2.83 -7.82 -5.59
C VAL A 130 -2.97 -7.71 -7.10
N TYR A 131 -2.82 -6.49 -7.61
CA TYR A 131 -3.00 -6.21 -9.03
C TYR A 131 -1.94 -6.94 -9.86
N GLY A 132 -2.35 -7.53 -11.00
CA GLY A 132 -1.51 -8.40 -11.82
C GLY A 132 -1.39 -9.85 -11.33
N VAL A 133 -1.79 -10.15 -10.09
CA VAL A 133 -1.72 -11.50 -9.53
C VAL A 133 -3.08 -12.18 -9.55
N ASN A 134 -4.05 -11.63 -8.82
CA ASN A 134 -5.38 -12.23 -8.63
C ASN A 134 -6.53 -11.27 -8.95
N ASN A 135 -6.25 -10.08 -9.49
CA ASN A 135 -7.26 -9.04 -9.78
C ASN A 135 -8.39 -9.49 -10.71
N LYS A 136 -8.15 -10.50 -11.56
CA LYS A 136 -9.18 -11.09 -12.43
C LYS A 136 -10.28 -11.84 -11.65
N LEU A 137 -10.03 -12.17 -10.38
CA LEU A 137 -10.99 -12.85 -9.50
C LEU A 137 -11.87 -11.88 -8.71
N TYR A 138 -11.65 -10.57 -8.85
CA TYR A 138 -12.49 -9.56 -8.20
C TYR A 138 -13.91 -9.60 -8.78
N ASP A 139 -14.89 -9.87 -7.91
CA ASP A 139 -16.31 -9.80 -8.22
C ASP A 139 -16.91 -8.52 -7.65
N LYS A 140 -17.28 -7.58 -8.53
CA LYS A 140 -17.86 -6.29 -8.13
C LYS A 140 -19.23 -6.40 -7.49
N GLU A 141 -19.98 -7.49 -7.66
CA GLU A 141 -21.30 -7.64 -7.03
C GLU A 141 -21.16 -8.18 -5.60
N ARG A 142 -20.09 -8.94 -5.33
CA ARG A 142 -19.84 -9.57 -4.02
C ARG A 142 -18.84 -8.83 -3.15
N HIS A 143 -17.81 -8.25 -3.73
CA HIS A 143 -16.69 -7.65 -3.01
C HIS A 143 -16.87 -6.13 -2.91
N ASN A 144 -17.37 -5.68 -1.77
CA ASN A 144 -17.61 -4.28 -1.42
C ASN A 144 -16.47 -3.70 -0.57
N VAL A 145 -15.90 -4.50 0.32
CA VAL A 145 -14.79 -4.13 1.20
C VAL A 145 -13.63 -5.07 0.92
N ILE A 146 -12.60 -4.54 0.26
CA ILE A 146 -11.44 -5.31 -0.17
C ILE A 146 -10.16 -4.74 0.43
N SER A 147 -9.13 -5.56 0.56
CA SER A 147 -7.79 -5.14 1.00
C SER A 147 -6.84 -5.14 -0.17
N ASN A 148 -6.05 -4.07 -0.32
CA ASN A 148 -4.94 -4.02 -1.28
C ASN A 148 -3.65 -4.67 -0.74
N GLU A 149 -3.75 -5.39 0.37
CA GLU A 149 -2.63 -6.01 1.10
C GLU A 149 -1.53 -4.99 1.47
N SER A 150 -0.34 -5.48 1.84
CA SER A 150 0.82 -4.64 2.17
C SER A 150 1.69 -4.34 0.95
N CYS A 151 2.54 -3.31 1.05
CA CYS A 151 3.58 -3.02 0.06
C CYS A 151 4.54 -4.22 -0.16
N THR A 152 4.95 -4.92 0.90
CA THR A 152 5.79 -6.13 0.78
C THR A 152 5.07 -7.25 0.03
N THR A 153 3.76 -7.41 0.23
CA THR A 153 2.96 -8.42 -0.51
C THR A 153 2.86 -8.04 -1.99
N ASN A 154 2.61 -6.76 -2.30
CA ASN A 154 2.57 -6.27 -3.68
C ASN A 154 3.94 -6.38 -4.38
N CYS A 155 5.05 -6.32 -3.64
CA CYS A 155 6.38 -6.59 -4.18
C CYS A 155 6.63 -8.11 -4.39
N LEU A 156 6.29 -8.95 -3.41
CA LEU A 156 6.65 -10.37 -3.42
C LEU A 156 5.72 -11.21 -4.31
N ALA A 157 4.41 -10.98 -4.29
CA ALA A 157 3.44 -11.85 -4.96
C ALA A 157 3.62 -11.90 -6.49
N PRO A 158 3.91 -10.79 -7.21
CA PRO A 158 4.24 -10.87 -8.64
C PRO A 158 5.49 -11.72 -8.93
N LEU A 159 6.54 -11.61 -8.12
CA LEU A 159 7.76 -12.43 -8.26
C LEU A 159 7.46 -13.92 -8.06
N VAL A 160 6.71 -14.23 -7.01
CA VAL A 160 6.26 -15.59 -6.70
C VAL A 160 5.41 -16.16 -7.84
N LYS A 161 4.48 -15.37 -8.38
CA LYS A 161 3.62 -15.80 -9.50
C LYS A 161 4.44 -16.12 -10.74
N VAL A 162 5.35 -15.23 -11.16
CA VAL A 162 6.20 -15.44 -12.35
C VAL A 162 7.02 -16.72 -12.22
N LEU A 163 7.68 -16.92 -11.07
CA LEU A 163 8.53 -18.08 -10.83
C LEU A 163 7.72 -19.37 -10.70
N ASN A 164 6.61 -19.36 -9.97
CA ASN A 164 5.80 -20.55 -9.78
C ASN A 164 5.13 -21.00 -11.08
N ASP A 165 4.56 -20.08 -11.86
CA ASP A 165 3.89 -20.41 -13.12
C ASP A 165 4.86 -21.06 -14.13
N LYS A 166 6.13 -20.63 -14.16
CA LYS A 166 7.13 -21.11 -15.12
C LYS A 166 7.91 -22.34 -14.64
N TYR A 167 8.40 -22.29 -13.40
CA TYR A 167 9.36 -23.26 -12.86
C TYR A 167 8.81 -24.08 -11.70
N GLY A 168 7.76 -23.60 -11.04
CA GLY A 168 7.20 -24.22 -9.84
C GLY A 168 8.08 -23.99 -8.62
N ILE A 169 7.50 -23.46 -7.56
CA ILE A 169 8.18 -23.25 -6.28
C ILE A 169 7.94 -24.45 -5.36
N GLU A 170 9.02 -24.98 -4.78
CA GLU A 170 8.99 -25.99 -3.73
C GLU A 170 8.90 -25.34 -2.35
N THR A 171 9.90 -24.53 -2.02
CA THR A 171 9.99 -23.75 -0.78
C THR A 171 10.67 -22.42 -1.05
N GLY A 172 10.41 -21.43 -0.20
CA GLY A 172 11.06 -20.13 -0.31
C GLY A 172 11.11 -19.40 1.03
N PHE A 173 12.15 -18.59 1.20
CA PHE A 173 12.35 -17.74 2.36
C PHE A 173 12.62 -16.32 1.91
N MET A 174 11.89 -15.36 2.47
CA MET A 174 12.06 -13.95 2.16
C MET A 174 12.52 -13.13 3.38
N VAL A 175 13.40 -12.17 3.14
CA VAL A 175 13.72 -11.10 4.10
C VAL A 175 13.39 -9.77 3.44
N THR A 176 12.59 -8.93 4.12
CA THR A 176 12.41 -7.55 3.67
C THR A 176 13.27 -6.62 4.51
N VAL A 177 14.17 -5.89 3.86
CA VAL A 177 14.88 -4.76 4.47
C VAL A 177 14.03 -3.54 4.19
N HIS A 178 13.34 -3.06 5.22
CA HIS A 178 12.21 -2.18 5.06
C HIS A 178 12.50 -0.80 5.67
N ALA A 179 12.20 0.24 4.90
CA ALA A 179 12.24 1.62 5.34
C ALA A 179 11.37 1.87 6.60
N ALA A 180 11.69 2.94 7.30
CA ALA A 180 11.01 3.39 8.50
C ALA A 180 9.53 3.69 8.23
N THR A 181 8.68 3.44 9.23
CA THR A 181 7.23 3.70 9.14
C THR A 181 6.74 4.50 10.33
N ALA A 182 5.58 5.14 10.18
CA ALA A 182 4.95 5.97 11.23
C ALA A 182 4.59 5.21 12.52
N SER A 183 4.62 3.88 12.50
CA SER A 183 4.38 3.03 13.66
C SER A 183 5.59 2.91 14.60
N GLN A 184 6.78 3.33 14.16
CA GLN A 184 8.02 3.24 14.92
C GLN A 184 8.29 4.54 15.67
N SER A 185 9.02 4.44 16.78
CA SER A 185 9.35 5.59 17.63
C SER A 185 10.71 6.19 17.27
N VAL A 186 10.81 7.52 17.35
CA VAL A 186 12.06 8.26 17.11
C VAL A 186 13.09 7.97 18.21
N VAL A 187 12.62 7.82 19.44
CA VAL A 187 13.39 7.42 20.62
C VAL A 187 12.86 6.10 21.16
N ASP A 188 13.61 5.48 22.08
CA ASP A 188 13.11 4.34 22.84
C ASP A 188 11.83 4.76 23.60
N ASP A 189 10.72 4.06 23.35
CA ASP A 189 9.38 4.40 23.81
C ASP A 189 8.73 3.20 24.52
N SER A 190 7.59 3.43 25.17
CA SER A 190 6.77 2.34 25.71
C SER A 190 6.28 1.42 24.58
N PRO A 191 6.36 0.09 24.73
CA PRO A 191 5.94 -0.83 23.68
C PRO A 191 4.44 -0.72 23.42
N LYS A 192 4.08 -0.31 22.20
CA LYS A 192 2.69 -0.24 21.72
C LYS A 192 2.19 -1.57 21.18
N GLU A 193 3.12 -2.47 20.87
CA GLU A 193 2.86 -3.78 20.31
C GLU A 193 3.57 -4.86 21.13
N LYS A 194 3.19 -6.13 20.90
CA LYS A 194 3.85 -7.27 21.54
C LYS A 194 5.35 -7.37 21.19
N ASP A 195 5.73 -6.95 19.99
CA ASP A 195 7.14 -6.94 19.58
C ASP A 195 7.87 -5.72 20.14
N ILE A 196 8.51 -5.90 21.31
CA ILE A 196 9.24 -4.86 22.03
C ILE A 196 10.36 -4.22 21.19
N ARG A 197 10.87 -4.91 20.16
CA ARG A 197 11.94 -4.38 19.29
C ARG A 197 11.47 -3.16 18.52
N ARG A 198 10.18 -3.09 18.17
CA ARG A 198 9.59 -1.94 17.46
C ARG A 198 9.50 -0.66 18.30
N ALA A 199 9.68 -0.78 19.61
CA ALA A 199 9.71 0.36 20.53
C ALA A 199 11.08 1.05 20.60
N ARG A 200 12.12 0.45 20.00
CA ARG A 200 13.47 1.00 19.97
C ARG A 200 13.60 2.11 18.91
N ALA A 201 14.47 3.09 19.18
CA ALA A 201 14.71 4.25 18.33
C ALA A 201 15.00 3.87 16.87
N VAL A 202 14.14 4.30 15.94
CA VAL A 202 14.21 3.92 14.51
C VAL A 202 15.44 4.45 13.79
N MET A 203 15.97 5.61 14.21
CA MET A 203 17.08 6.27 13.52
C MET A 203 18.45 5.65 13.83
N ASN A 204 18.54 4.77 14.82
CA ASN A 204 19.81 4.27 15.35
C ASN A 204 19.92 2.74 15.33
N ASN A 205 18.90 2.04 14.84
CA ASN A 205 18.83 0.58 14.94
C ASN A 205 18.49 -0.09 13.62
N ILE A 206 19.05 -1.28 13.44
CA ILE A 206 18.54 -2.31 12.55
C ILE A 206 17.61 -3.17 13.40
N ILE A 207 16.31 -3.20 13.09
CA ILE A 207 15.27 -3.77 13.97
C ILE A 207 14.64 -5.01 13.31
N PRO A 208 15.04 -6.24 13.70
CA PRO A 208 14.36 -7.45 13.26
C PRO A 208 12.92 -7.47 13.77
N THR A 209 11.98 -7.86 12.92
CA THR A 209 10.56 -7.99 13.25
C THR A 209 9.88 -9.01 12.33
N THR A 210 8.63 -9.35 12.62
CA THR A 210 7.86 -10.27 11.78
C THR A 210 7.24 -9.54 10.58
N THR A 211 6.86 -10.31 9.56
CA THR A 211 6.06 -9.82 8.43
C THR A 211 4.94 -10.81 8.15
N GLY A 212 3.74 -10.30 7.84
CA GLY A 212 2.62 -11.11 7.38
C GLY A 212 2.59 -11.34 5.87
N ALA A 213 3.61 -10.88 5.14
CA ALA A 213 3.60 -10.88 3.68
C ALA A 213 3.51 -12.28 3.07
N THR A 214 4.14 -13.29 3.68
CA THR A 214 4.04 -14.67 3.16
C THR A 214 2.65 -15.27 3.37
N ASP A 215 2.01 -14.97 4.49
CA ASP A 215 0.61 -15.38 4.73
C ASP A 215 -0.35 -14.68 3.75
N ALA A 216 -0.06 -13.42 3.42
CA ALA A 216 -0.80 -12.64 2.43
C ALA A 216 -0.63 -13.21 1.01
N VAL A 217 0.60 -13.59 0.63
CA VAL A 217 0.86 -14.29 -0.64
C VAL A 217 0.01 -15.56 -0.75
N VAL A 218 -0.17 -16.33 0.33
CA VAL A 218 -1.03 -17.53 0.32
C VAL A 218 -2.51 -17.17 0.07
N ARG A 219 -2.99 -16.01 0.52
CA ARG A 219 -4.37 -15.58 0.23
C ARG A 219 -4.58 -15.26 -1.24
N VAL A 220 -3.58 -14.68 -1.91
CA VAL A 220 -3.67 -14.31 -3.33
C VAL A 220 -3.16 -15.38 -4.29
N ILE A 221 -2.32 -16.31 -3.82
CA ILE A 221 -1.74 -17.45 -4.55
C ILE A 221 -1.86 -18.70 -3.65
N PRO A 222 -3.04 -19.36 -3.61
CA PRO A 222 -3.33 -20.45 -2.65
C PRO A 222 -2.38 -21.66 -2.72
N GLU A 223 -1.81 -21.92 -3.89
CA GLU A 223 -0.82 -22.97 -4.14
C GLU A 223 0.52 -22.79 -3.39
N MET A 224 0.74 -21.61 -2.79
CA MET A 224 1.92 -21.31 -1.95
C MET A 224 1.75 -21.70 -0.49
N ARG A 225 0.57 -22.25 -0.11
CA ARG A 225 0.32 -22.71 1.25
C ARG A 225 1.44 -23.65 1.73
N ASN A 226 1.99 -23.34 2.90
CA ASN A 226 3.10 -24.07 3.55
C ASN A 226 4.44 -24.07 2.78
N LYS A 227 4.61 -23.23 1.75
CA LYS A 227 5.85 -23.17 0.96
C LYS A 227 6.73 -21.96 1.29
N LEU A 228 6.14 -20.87 1.76
CA LEU A 228 6.83 -19.59 1.95
C LEU A 228 6.92 -19.24 3.43
N HIS A 229 8.09 -18.78 3.86
CA HIS A 229 8.29 -18.17 5.17
C HIS A 229 9.08 -16.86 5.04
N GLY A 230 8.99 -15.98 6.04
CA GLY A 230 9.61 -14.68 5.91
C GLY A 230 9.76 -13.89 7.19
N THR A 231 10.68 -12.94 7.15
CA THR A 231 10.95 -11.99 8.23
C THR A 231 11.21 -10.58 7.68
N ALA A 232 11.23 -9.60 8.56
CA ALA A 232 11.51 -8.22 8.22
C ALA A 232 12.63 -7.65 9.09
N ILE A 233 13.33 -6.68 8.51
CA ILE A 233 14.35 -5.89 9.18
C ILE A 233 14.05 -4.43 8.88
N ARG A 234 13.71 -3.63 9.90
CA ARG A 234 13.56 -2.18 9.73
C ARG A 234 14.91 -1.49 9.79
N VAL A 235 15.13 -0.53 8.91
CA VAL A 235 16.38 0.24 8.81
C VAL A 235 16.10 1.75 8.79
N PRO A 236 17.07 2.60 9.18
CA PRO A 236 16.92 4.05 9.23
C PRO A 236 16.97 4.68 7.82
N VAL A 237 16.04 4.28 6.95
CA VAL A 237 15.84 4.79 5.59
C VAL A 237 14.41 5.32 5.50
N SER A 238 14.20 6.46 4.84
CA SER A 238 12.90 7.15 4.79
C SER A 238 11.87 6.48 3.86
N ASP A 239 12.32 5.96 2.72
CA ASP A 239 11.53 5.20 1.74
C ASP A 239 12.47 4.38 0.84
N GLY A 240 11.91 3.44 0.06
CA GLY A 240 12.70 2.51 -0.76
C GLY A 240 13.09 1.27 0.03
N SER A 241 12.27 0.23 -0.06
CA SER A 241 12.46 -1.05 0.65
C SER A 241 12.87 -2.15 -0.32
N LEU A 242 13.51 -3.19 0.20
CA LEU A 242 14.00 -4.33 -0.57
C LEU A 242 13.33 -5.63 -0.10
N VAL A 243 13.04 -6.53 -1.03
CA VAL A 243 12.76 -7.95 -0.77
C VAL A 243 13.92 -8.77 -1.30
N SER A 244 14.58 -9.51 -0.41
CA SER A 244 15.49 -10.59 -0.76
C SER A 244 14.73 -11.91 -0.67
N PHE A 245 14.65 -12.65 -1.79
CA PHE A 245 13.85 -13.86 -1.88
C PHE A 245 14.73 -15.04 -2.34
N ALA A 246 15.00 -15.96 -1.43
CA ALA A 246 15.68 -17.21 -1.72
C ALA A 246 14.63 -18.31 -1.94
N VAL A 247 14.77 -19.09 -3.01
CA VAL A 247 13.74 -20.04 -3.42
C VAL A 247 14.35 -21.32 -3.99
N ASN A 248 13.73 -22.46 -3.66
CA ASN A 248 13.98 -23.74 -4.30
C ASN A 248 12.91 -23.96 -5.37
N LEU A 249 13.35 -24.12 -6.62
CA LEU A 249 12.49 -24.36 -7.77
C LEU A 249 12.50 -25.83 -8.15
N LYS A 250 11.41 -26.31 -8.75
CA LYS A 250 11.29 -27.71 -9.22
C LYS A 250 12.09 -28.01 -10.48
N LYS A 251 12.68 -26.99 -11.10
CA LYS A 251 13.45 -27.08 -12.35
C LYS A 251 14.79 -26.40 -12.13
N ASP A 252 15.83 -27.01 -12.68
CA ASP A 252 17.15 -26.37 -12.78
C ASP A 252 17.06 -25.18 -13.73
N VAL A 253 17.55 -24.03 -13.28
CA VAL A 253 17.53 -22.77 -14.01
C VAL A 253 18.80 -21.98 -13.76
N THR A 254 19.23 -21.26 -14.78
CA THR A 254 20.36 -20.33 -14.69
C THR A 254 19.88 -18.93 -14.29
N SER A 255 20.80 -18.10 -13.79
CA SER A 255 20.52 -16.68 -13.52
C SER A 255 20.11 -15.92 -14.78
N GLU A 256 20.69 -16.25 -15.93
CA GLU A 256 20.34 -15.67 -17.22
C GLU A 256 18.89 -15.97 -17.62
N GLU A 257 18.44 -17.22 -17.45
CA GLU A 257 17.05 -17.60 -17.73
C GLU A 257 16.04 -16.92 -16.80
N ILE A 258 16.38 -16.74 -15.52
CA ILE A 258 15.55 -15.98 -14.56
C ILE A 258 15.50 -14.50 -14.98
N ASN A 259 16.64 -13.89 -15.28
CA ASN A 259 16.72 -12.49 -15.68
C ASN A 259 15.92 -12.21 -16.96
N ASN A 260 16.08 -13.05 -17.98
CA ASN A 260 15.35 -12.94 -19.24
C ASN A 260 13.84 -13.12 -19.05
N LEU A 261 13.41 -14.04 -18.17
CA LEU A 261 12.00 -14.22 -17.83
C LEU A 261 11.42 -12.94 -17.22
N PHE A 262 12.09 -12.33 -16.24
CA PHE A 262 11.59 -11.11 -15.61
C PHE A 262 11.62 -9.91 -16.56
N LEU A 263 12.65 -9.79 -17.41
CA LEU A 263 12.70 -8.78 -18.47
C LEU A 263 11.55 -8.92 -19.48
N GLU A 264 11.19 -10.14 -19.86
CA GLU A 264 10.06 -10.37 -20.76
C GLU A 264 8.73 -10.04 -20.06
N LYS A 265 8.54 -10.52 -18.83
CA LYS A 265 7.30 -10.35 -18.07
C LYS A 265 7.04 -8.88 -17.73
N SER A 266 8.08 -8.11 -17.38
CA SER A 266 7.99 -6.66 -17.11
C SER A 266 7.55 -5.86 -18.33
N LYS A 267 7.88 -6.31 -19.55
CA LYS A 267 7.47 -5.64 -20.80
C LYS A 267 6.07 -6.04 -21.28
N LYS A 268 5.51 -7.14 -20.76
CA LYS A 268 4.25 -7.73 -21.22
C LYS A 268 3.22 -7.81 -20.10
N GLU A 269 3.05 -9.01 -19.52
CA GLU A 269 1.98 -9.34 -18.58
C GLU A 269 2.00 -8.48 -17.31
N PHE A 270 3.19 -8.09 -16.86
CA PHE A 270 3.41 -7.29 -15.65
C PHE A 270 3.88 -5.87 -15.96
N LYS A 271 3.58 -5.36 -17.16
CA LYS A 271 3.92 -3.98 -17.52
C LYS A 271 3.23 -2.99 -16.56
N GLY A 272 4.04 -2.14 -15.92
CA GLY A 272 3.60 -1.20 -14.89
C GLY A 272 3.36 -1.83 -13.52
N ILE A 273 3.87 -3.05 -13.28
CA ILE A 273 3.80 -3.77 -12.00
C ILE A 273 5.18 -4.31 -11.62
N ILE A 274 5.87 -4.93 -12.57
CA ILE A 274 7.26 -5.35 -12.43
C ILE A 274 8.09 -4.49 -13.38
N GLU A 275 9.18 -3.93 -12.87
CA GLU A 275 10.25 -3.34 -13.66
C GLU A 275 11.52 -4.20 -13.50
N TYR A 276 12.34 -4.27 -14.55
CA TYR A 276 13.61 -4.99 -14.55
C TYR A 276 14.74 -4.02 -14.87
N THR A 277 15.85 -4.12 -14.12
CA THR A 277 17.05 -3.32 -14.32
C THR A 277 18.29 -4.14 -14.04
N ASP A 278 19.35 -3.90 -14.80
CA ASP A 278 20.72 -4.38 -14.60
C ASP A 278 21.66 -3.28 -14.09
N LEU A 279 21.12 -2.08 -13.86
CA LEU A 279 21.87 -0.96 -13.27
C LEU A 279 22.11 -1.19 -11.77
N PRO A 280 23.24 -0.72 -11.22
CA PRO A 280 23.58 -0.87 -9.82
C PRO A 280 22.83 0.16 -8.95
N LEU A 281 21.50 0.04 -8.88
CA LEU A 281 20.64 0.96 -8.13
C LEU A 281 20.79 0.82 -6.61
N VAL A 282 20.52 1.91 -5.90
CA VAL A 282 20.34 1.96 -4.45
C VAL A 282 18.93 2.39 -4.06
N SER A 283 18.57 2.34 -2.77
CA SER A 283 17.18 2.56 -2.31
C SER A 283 16.62 3.94 -2.66
N SER A 284 17.46 4.97 -2.75
CA SER A 284 17.02 6.32 -3.16
C SER A 284 16.58 6.38 -4.61
N ASP A 285 17.13 5.54 -5.48
CA ASP A 285 16.89 5.59 -6.93
C ASP A 285 15.51 5.04 -7.30
N ILE A 286 14.88 4.29 -6.40
CA ILE A 286 13.53 3.72 -6.58
C ILE A 286 12.44 4.56 -5.90
N VAL A 287 12.80 5.62 -5.16
CA VAL A 287 11.81 6.47 -4.47
C VAL A 287 10.96 7.21 -5.50
N GLY A 288 9.64 7.04 -5.39
CA GLY A 288 8.68 7.63 -6.32
C GLY A 288 8.49 6.83 -7.62
N ASN A 289 9.13 5.66 -7.76
CA ASN A 289 8.80 4.72 -8.83
C ASN A 289 7.41 4.08 -8.52
N PRO A 290 6.41 4.23 -9.41
CA PRO A 290 5.03 3.79 -9.19
C PRO A 290 4.80 2.27 -9.24
#